data_AF-A0A1G0JDE3-F1
#
_entry.id   AF-A0A1G0JDE3-F1
#
_cell.length_a   1.000
_cell.length_b   1.000
_cell.length_c   1.000
_cell.angle_alpha   90.00
_cell.angle_beta   90.00
_cell.angle_gamma   90.00
#
_symmetry.space_group_name_H-M   'P 1'
#
loop_
_entity.id
_entity.type
_entity.pdbx_description
1 polymer ?
#
loop_
_entity_poly.entity_id
_entity_poly.type
_entity_poly.pdbx_seq_one_letter_code
_entity_poly.pdbx_strand_id
1 'polypeptide(L)'
;MDAHRDDDLISGLIMFAPALASTSRLAFLTQYMRWFADWLGTPEAERDAAKYESFSLNAGAEFYQLTKPLTRANFTPLTVPVFMAGTGDDTTVNMEAARTFFCTKAPQDRRRMLWYRAQATSSDPSALCPGIEVVAAESPEHRVYSLSHTSITTPPEDAHYGLDGRYSICLHYGADSADFNTCMNDDTQTVYGERNLISEGRYNGKWVRRGSFNPHYEQMLEEVVGFIDDNR
;
A
#
# COMPACT_ATOMS: atom_id res chain seq x y z
N MET A 1 7.85 16.57 -13.27
CA MET A 1 6.45 16.08 -13.38
C MET A 1 5.43 17.18 -13.66
N ASP A 2 5.82 18.45 -13.87
CA ASP A 2 4.87 19.59 -13.94
C ASP A 2 4.71 20.19 -15.35
N ALA A 3 5.26 19.57 -16.41
CA ALA A 3 5.31 20.17 -17.75
C ALA A 3 3.97 20.06 -18.53
N HIS A 4 3.11 19.11 -18.17
CA HIS A 4 1.90 18.73 -18.93
C HIS A 4 0.69 18.50 -18.01
N ARG A 5 0.61 19.31 -16.95
CA ARG A 5 -0.38 19.14 -15.88
C ARG A 5 -1.83 19.36 -16.34
N ASP A 6 -2.01 20.31 -17.24
CA ASP A 6 -3.30 20.67 -17.84
C ASP A 6 -3.33 20.22 -19.31
N ASP A 7 -2.72 19.06 -19.60
CA ASP A 7 -2.80 18.45 -20.92
C ASP A 7 -4.21 17.86 -21.09
N ASP A 8 -4.92 18.35 -22.10
CA ASP A 8 -6.29 17.92 -22.42
C ASP A 8 -6.40 16.41 -22.71
N LEU A 9 -5.27 15.72 -22.94
CA LEU A 9 -5.20 14.27 -23.09
C LEU A 9 -5.32 13.51 -21.76
N ILE A 10 -5.16 14.17 -20.61
CA ILE A 10 -5.26 13.54 -19.29
C ILE A 10 -6.65 13.81 -18.70
N SER A 11 -7.53 12.81 -18.79
CA SER A 11 -8.92 12.95 -18.32
C SER A 11 -9.12 12.57 -16.85
N GLY A 12 -8.11 12.00 -16.18
CA GLY A 12 -8.22 11.56 -14.79
C GLY A 12 -6.95 10.90 -14.26
N LEU A 13 -6.90 10.73 -12.93
CA LEU A 13 -5.80 10.08 -12.23
C LEU A 13 -6.32 9.01 -11.28
N ILE A 14 -5.84 7.78 -11.43
CA ILE A 14 -6.18 6.63 -10.58
C ILE A 14 -4.90 6.17 -9.89
N MET A 15 -4.93 6.09 -8.57
CA MET A 15 -3.76 5.75 -7.76
C MET A 15 -4.05 4.61 -6.79
N PHE A 16 -3.24 3.56 -6.85
CA PHE A 16 -3.30 2.44 -5.91
C PHE A 16 -2.11 2.50 -4.95
N ALA A 17 -2.40 2.45 -3.66
CA ALA A 17 -1.48 2.63 -2.56
C ALA A 17 -0.45 3.77 -2.80
N PRO A 18 -0.89 5.00 -3.13
CA PRO A 18 0.01 6.07 -3.55
C PRO A 18 1.02 6.42 -2.46
N ALA A 19 2.27 6.09 -2.73
CA ALA A 19 3.37 6.39 -1.83
C ALA A 19 3.82 7.85 -1.98
N LEU A 20 3.01 8.80 -1.48
CA LEU A 20 3.34 10.23 -1.51
C LEU A 20 4.32 10.66 -0.40
N ALA A 21 4.50 9.80 0.59
CA ALA A 21 5.59 9.89 1.56
C ALA A 21 5.90 8.49 2.11
N SER A 22 7.13 8.30 2.57
CA SER A 22 7.51 7.14 3.38
C SER A 22 7.12 7.38 4.85
N THR A 23 6.75 6.33 5.58
CA THR A 23 6.53 6.37 7.04
C THR A 23 7.82 6.67 7.80
N SER A 24 8.96 6.24 7.25
CA SER A 24 10.27 6.45 7.86
C SER A 24 10.73 7.91 7.76
N ARG A 25 10.98 8.53 8.92
CA ARG A 25 11.67 9.82 9.06
C ARG A 25 13.10 9.80 8.53
N LEU A 26 13.65 8.62 8.21
CA LEU A 26 15.00 8.42 7.69
C LEU A 26 15.00 8.17 6.17
N ALA A 27 13.86 8.25 5.49
CA ALA A 27 13.80 8.12 4.02
C ALA A 27 14.72 9.12 3.30
N PHE A 28 14.91 10.32 3.89
CA PHE A 28 15.87 11.30 3.38
C PHE A 28 17.33 10.82 3.47
N LEU A 29 17.68 9.84 4.32
CA LEU A 29 19.05 9.32 4.40
C LEU A 29 19.40 8.42 3.22
N THR A 30 18.41 7.81 2.55
CA THR A 30 18.65 6.95 1.38
C THR A 30 19.39 7.69 0.26
N GLN A 31 19.14 8.99 0.10
CA GLN A 31 19.84 9.85 -0.88
C GLN A 31 21.35 10.00 -0.60
N TYR A 32 21.77 9.83 0.66
CA TYR A 32 23.17 9.91 1.08
C TYR A 32 23.79 8.51 1.15
N MET A 33 23.00 7.49 1.52
CA MET A 33 23.44 6.09 1.60
C MET A 33 23.70 5.47 0.23
N ARG A 34 23.06 5.95 -0.85
CA ARG A 34 23.31 5.46 -2.23
C ARG A 34 24.76 5.60 -2.70
N TRP A 35 25.57 6.44 -2.05
CA TRP A 35 26.98 6.61 -2.38
C TRP A 35 27.88 5.55 -1.73
N PHE A 36 27.34 4.75 -0.81
CA PHE A 36 28.09 3.77 -0.02
C PHE A 36 27.55 2.34 -0.16
N ALA A 37 26.35 2.16 -0.70
CA ALA A 37 25.77 0.88 -1.08
C ALA A 37 24.71 1.08 -2.17
N ASP A 38 24.56 0.10 -3.07
CA ASP A 38 23.54 0.13 -4.12
C ASP A 38 22.20 -0.48 -3.66
N TRP A 39 22.27 -1.48 -2.77
CA TRP A 39 21.14 -2.28 -2.31
C TRP A 39 21.17 -2.48 -0.78
N LEU A 40 20.00 -2.44 -0.16
CA LEU A 40 19.77 -2.91 1.20
C LEU A 40 19.08 -4.27 1.15
N GLY A 41 19.49 -5.19 2.02
CA GLY A 41 19.00 -6.57 2.04
C GLY A 41 20.04 -7.56 1.52
N THR A 42 19.78 -8.84 1.71
CA THR A 42 20.66 -9.95 1.34
C THR A 42 20.08 -10.67 0.13
N PRO A 43 20.84 -10.89 -0.96
CA PRO A 43 20.35 -11.61 -2.15
C PRO A 43 19.74 -12.99 -1.84
N GLU A 44 20.18 -13.63 -0.76
CA GLU A 44 19.68 -14.92 -0.28
C GLU A 44 18.22 -14.87 0.23
N ALA A 45 17.69 -13.67 0.45
CA ALA A 45 16.29 -13.44 0.78
C ALA A 45 15.39 -13.38 -0.46
N GLU A 46 15.93 -13.30 -1.67
CA GLU A 46 15.15 -13.24 -2.91
C GLU A 46 14.53 -14.60 -3.22
N ARG A 47 13.22 -14.72 -3.02
CA ARG A 47 12.45 -15.97 -3.25
C ARG A 47 11.25 -15.78 -4.17
N ASP A 48 11.03 -14.56 -4.63
CA ASP A 48 9.95 -14.19 -5.53
C ASP A 48 10.50 -13.80 -6.90
N ALA A 49 9.83 -14.24 -7.96
CA ALA A 49 10.20 -13.90 -9.33
C ALA A 49 9.73 -12.49 -9.73
N ALA A 50 8.74 -11.94 -9.03
CA ALA A 50 8.08 -10.70 -9.41
C ALA A 50 8.36 -9.50 -8.48
N LYS A 51 8.70 -9.72 -7.20
CA LYS A 51 9.03 -8.65 -6.24
C LYS A 51 10.40 -8.87 -5.63
N TYR A 52 11.13 -7.76 -5.47
CA TYR A 52 12.39 -7.75 -4.73
C TYR A 52 12.13 -7.64 -3.24
N GLU A 53 12.87 -8.42 -2.47
CA GLU A 53 12.95 -8.29 -1.01
C GLU A 53 14.12 -7.39 -0.60
N SER A 54 15.10 -7.23 -1.49
CA SER A 54 16.10 -6.18 -1.44
C SER A 54 15.54 -4.83 -1.93
N PHE A 55 16.13 -3.75 -1.42
CA PHE A 55 15.70 -2.39 -1.71
C PHE A 55 16.82 -1.59 -2.36
N SER A 56 16.58 -1.13 -3.59
CA SER A 56 17.51 -0.24 -4.30
C SER A 56 17.55 1.13 -3.61
N LEU A 57 18.73 1.52 -3.14
CA LEU A 57 18.93 2.84 -2.53
C LEU A 57 18.73 3.97 -3.54
N ASN A 58 19.02 3.73 -4.82
CA ASN A 58 18.74 4.67 -5.88
C ASN A 58 17.22 4.87 -6.07
N ALA A 59 16.44 3.78 -6.08
CA ALA A 59 14.98 3.88 -6.14
C ALA A 59 14.41 4.68 -4.95
N GLY A 60 14.95 4.46 -3.73
CA GLY A 60 14.58 5.24 -2.56
C GLY A 60 14.90 6.74 -2.68
N ALA A 61 16.06 7.08 -3.25
CA ALA A 61 16.46 8.46 -3.48
C ALA A 61 15.55 9.17 -4.50
N GLU A 62 15.29 8.54 -5.65
CA GLU A 62 14.41 9.08 -6.69
C GLU A 62 12.97 9.23 -6.18
N PHE A 63 12.48 8.20 -5.46
CA PHE A 63 11.20 8.25 -4.77
C PHE A 63 11.08 9.49 -3.86
N TYR A 64 12.09 9.75 -3.02
CA TYR A 64 12.09 10.90 -2.13
C TYR A 64 12.08 12.23 -2.89
N GLN A 65 12.91 12.36 -3.94
CA GLN A 65 12.98 13.60 -4.73
C GLN A 65 11.68 13.87 -5.49
N LEU A 66 11.04 12.83 -6.01
CA LEU A 66 9.78 12.93 -6.75
C LEU A 66 8.60 13.32 -5.86
N THR A 67 8.55 12.78 -4.65
CA THR A 67 7.39 12.89 -3.74
C THR A 67 7.46 14.11 -2.83
N LYS A 68 8.67 14.57 -2.47
CA LYS A 68 8.85 15.75 -1.60
C LYS A 68 8.12 17.01 -2.06
N PRO A 69 8.04 17.37 -3.36
CA PRO A 69 7.26 18.52 -3.81
C PRO A 69 5.75 18.35 -3.63
N LEU A 70 5.23 17.11 -3.77
CA LEU A 70 3.79 16.82 -3.75
C LEU A 70 3.15 17.08 -2.38
N THR A 71 3.95 16.99 -1.31
CA THR A 71 3.51 17.21 0.07
C THR A 71 3.61 18.67 0.51
N ARG A 72 4.12 19.58 -0.34
CA ARG A 72 4.27 21.00 0.03
C ARG A 72 2.92 21.72 -0.03
N ALA A 73 2.72 22.67 0.88
CA ALA A 73 1.52 23.50 0.91
C ALA A 73 1.30 24.27 -0.40
N ASN A 74 2.37 24.70 -1.07
CA ASN A 74 2.31 25.43 -2.34
C ASN A 74 2.19 24.54 -3.59
N PHE A 75 2.07 23.21 -3.45
CA PHE A 75 1.74 22.37 -4.59
C PHE A 75 0.39 22.81 -5.15
N THR A 76 0.35 23.16 -6.43
CA THR A 76 -0.89 23.55 -7.11
C THR A 76 -1.88 22.38 -7.03
N PRO A 77 -3.18 22.59 -6.76
CA PRO A 77 -4.19 21.54 -6.76
C PRO A 77 -4.49 21.00 -8.16
N LEU A 78 -4.68 19.68 -8.28
CA LEU A 78 -5.01 19.00 -9.54
C LEU A 78 -6.37 19.49 -10.05
N THR A 79 -6.51 19.49 -11.37
CA THR A 79 -7.72 19.91 -12.11
C THR A 79 -8.49 18.72 -12.67
N VAL A 80 -7.83 17.57 -12.80
CA VAL A 80 -8.42 16.31 -13.25
C VAL A 80 -9.07 15.54 -12.11
N PRO A 81 -10.10 14.73 -12.38
CA PRO A 81 -10.68 13.80 -11.42
C PRO A 81 -9.64 12.88 -10.79
N VAL A 82 -9.78 12.56 -9.50
CA VAL A 82 -8.84 11.69 -8.77
C VAL A 82 -9.52 10.54 -8.06
N PHE A 83 -9.10 9.32 -8.37
CA PHE A 83 -9.41 8.12 -7.59
C PHE A 83 -8.17 7.66 -6.81
N MET A 84 -8.36 7.29 -5.54
CA MET A 84 -7.34 6.63 -4.73
C MET A 84 -7.88 5.35 -4.09
N ALA A 85 -7.05 4.32 -3.96
CA ALA A 85 -7.34 3.19 -3.07
C ALA A 85 -6.08 2.84 -2.28
N GLY A 86 -6.20 2.63 -0.98
CA GLY A 86 -5.08 2.24 -0.14
C GLY A 86 -5.48 1.96 1.30
N THR A 87 -4.52 1.53 2.12
CA THR A 87 -4.78 1.08 3.48
C THR A 87 -4.09 1.93 4.53
N GLY A 88 -4.86 2.35 5.55
CA GLY A 88 -4.31 3.08 6.69
C GLY A 88 -3.40 2.25 7.60
N ASP A 89 -3.37 0.92 7.42
CA ASP A 89 -2.61 0.01 8.27
C ASP A 89 -1.16 -0.19 7.77
N ASP A 90 -0.80 0.31 6.59
CA ASP A 90 0.52 0.09 6.00
C ASP A 90 1.66 0.69 6.83
N THR A 91 2.70 -0.10 7.10
CA THR A 91 3.86 0.35 7.91
C THR A 91 5.02 0.91 7.08
N THR A 92 4.96 0.80 5.76
CA THR A 92 6.01 1.22 4.80
C THR A 92 5.63 2.54 4.09
N VAL A 93 4.42 2.62 3.58
CA VAL A 93 3.86 3.75 2.85
C VAL A 93 3.00 4.59 3.79
N ASN A 94 3.26 5.90 3.82
CA ASN A 94 2.48 6.82 4.65
C ASN A 94 1.17 7.18 3.93
N MET A 95 0.13 6.38 4.16
CA MET A 95 -1.19 6.63 3.58
C MET A 95 -1.89 7.88 4.13
N GLU A 96 -1.48 8.41 5.28
CA GLU A 96 -1.99 9.68 5.79
C GLU A 96 -1.49 10.88 4.96
N ALA A 97 -0.28 10.80 4.41
CA ALA A 97 0.21 11.79 3.44
C ALA A 97 -0.60 11.74 2.13
N ALA A 98 -0.96 10.53 1.67
CA ALA A 98 -1.88 10.35 0.55
C ALA A 98 -3.26 10.94 0.84
N ARG A 99 -3.81 10.69 2.02
CA ARG A 99 -5.07 11.30 2.49
C ARG A 99 -4.98 12.82 2.42
N THR A 100 -3.92 13.40 2.97
CA THR A 100 -3.74 14.85 3.01
C THR A 100 -3.66 15.44 1.60
N PHE A 101 -2.93 14.78 0.68
CA PHE A 101 -2.90 15.18 -0.72
C PHE A 101 -4.29 15.09 -1.36
N PHE A 102 -5.01 13.98 -1.18
CA PHE A 102 -6.38 13.82 -1.68
C PHE A 102 -7.30 14.95 -1.18
N CYS A 103 -7.25 15.25 0.11
CA CYS A 103 -8.12 16.23 0.74
C CYS A 103 -7.81 17.67 0.32
N THR A 104 -6.54 18.00 0.08
CA THR A 104 -6.08 19.38 -0.14
C THR A 104 -5.73 19.69 -1.60
N LYS A 105 -5.44 18.67 -2.41
CA LYS A 105 -4.90 18.81 -3.77
C LYS A 105 -5.76 18.14 -4.84
N ALA A 106 -6.72 17.27 -4.51
CA ALA A 106 -7.68 16.76 -5.50
C ALA A 106 -8.94 17.65 -5.59
N PRO A 107 -9.60 17.75 -6.77
CA PRO A 107 -10.85 18.48 -6.92
C PRO A 107 -11.93 17.93 -5.98
N GLN A 108 -12.57 18.79 -5.18
CA GLN A 108 -13.51 18.34 -4.14
C GLN A 108 -14.76 17.66 -4.69
N ASP A 109 -15.18 18.04 -5.90
CA ASP A 109 -16.38 17.57 -6.60
C ASP A 109 -16.14 16.32 -7.45
N ARG A 110 -14.88 16.00 -7.75
CA ARG A 110 -14.48 14.90 -8.65
C ARG A 110 -13.36 14.07 -8.06
N ARG A 111 -13.55 13.65 -6.80
CA ARG A 111 -12.59 12.80 -6.10
C ARG A 111 -13.27 11.68 -5.34
N ARG A 112 -12.63 10.50 -5.36
CA ARG A 112 -13.05 9.35 -4.56
C ARG A 112 -11.84 8.60 -4.00
N MET A 113 -11.94 8.15 -2.76
CA MET A 113 -10.90 7.37 -2.11
C MET A 113 -11.49 6.18 -1.37
N LEU A 114 -11.03 4.97 -1.69
CA LEU A 114 -11.23 3.79 -0.85
C LEU A 114 -10.13 3.72 0.20
N TRP A 115 -10.51 3.84 1.46
CA TRP A 115 -9.63 3.74 2.62
C TRP A 115 -9.88 2.42 3.34
N TYR A 116 -9.01 1.44 3.10
CA TYR A 116 -9.05 0.17 3.83
C TYR A 116 -8.47 0.34 5.23
N ARG A 117 -9.14 -0.21 6.24
CA ARG A 117 -8.63 -0.25 7.61
C ARG A 117 -9.06 -1.50 8.38
N ALA A 118 -8.25 -1.95 9.32
CA ALA A 118 -8.67 -2.85 10.38
C ALA A 118 -9.67 -2.12 11.32
N GLN A 119 -10.66 -2.85 11.88
CA GLN A 119 -11.72 -2.24 12.69
C GLN A 119 -11.22 -1.51 13.95
N ALA A 120 -10.03 -1.87 14.45
CA ALA A 120 -9.49 -1.40 15.72
C ALA A 120 -8.81 -0.01 15.69
N THR A 121 -8.87 0.75 14.59
CA THR A 121 -8.20 2.05 14.47
C THR A 121 -9.11 3.23 14.87
N SER A 122 -8.60 4.15 15.69
CA SER A 122 -9.40 5.08 16.50
C SER A 122 -9.89 6.36 15.80
N SER A 123 -9.40 6.69 14.60
CA SER A 123 -9.80 7.89 13.87
C SER A 123 -10.49 7.54 12.55
N ASP A 124 -11.68 8.10 12.32
CA ASP A 124 -12.36 8.04 11.02
C ASP A 124 -11.70 9.05 10.05
N PRO A 125 -11.03 8.60 8.98
CA PRO A 125 -10.36 9.49 8.02
C PRO A 125 -11.35 10.34 7.21
N SER A 126 -12.62 9.95 7.13
CA SER A 126 -13.65 10.63 6.34
C SER A 126 -14.22 11.88 7.01
N ALA A 127 -14.14 11.97 8.35
CA ALA A 127 -14.82 13.01 9.15
C ALA A 127 -14.46 14.46 8.76
N LEU A 128 -13.28 14.67 8.17
CA LEU A 128 -12.78 15.99 7.74
C LEU A 128 -12.47 16.05 6.24
N CYS A 129 -12.87 15.05 5.47
CA CYS A 129 -12.51 14.95 4.06
C CYS A 129 -13.56 14.17 3.25
N PRO A 130 -14.53 14.88 2.65
CA PRO A 130 -15.51 14.28 1.77
C PRO A 130 -14.87 13.57 0.58
N GLY A 131 -15.48 12.47 0.16
CA GLY A 131 -15.00 11.60 -0.92
C GLY A 131 -14.18 10.41 -0.44
N ILE A 132 -13.95 10.25 0.87
CA ILE A 132 -13.34 9.05 1.44
C ILE A 132 -14.43 8.07 1.85
N GLU A 133 -14.39 6.87 1.29
CA GLU A 133 -15.16 5.72 1.71
C GLU A 133 -14.27 4.79 2.53
N VAL A 134 -14.68 4.51 3.76
CA VAL A 134 -13.93 3.67 4.67
C VAL A 134 -14.41 2.23 4.56
N VAL A 135 -13.52 1.35 4.14
CA VAL A 135 -13.79 -0.07 3.94
C VAL A 135 -13.10 -0.88 5.03
N ALA A 136 -13.83 -1.75 5.70
CA ALA A 136 -13.22 -2.69 6.64
C ALA A 136 -12.37 -3.69 5.84
N ALA A 137 -11.08 -3.82 6.18
CA ALA A 137 -10.15 -4.72 5.52
C ALA A 137 -10.34 -6.20 5.88
N GLU A 138 -11.04 -6.46 7.00
CA GLU A 138 -11.17 -7.78 7.58
C GLU A 138 -12.05 -8.70 6.71
N SER A 139 -11.52 -9.87 6.39
CA SER A 139 -12.25 -10.94 5.72
C SER A 139 -11.92 -12.27 6.41
N PRO A 140 -12.78 -12.75 7.32
CA PRO A 140 -12.57 -14.03 7.99
C PRO A 140 -12.46 -15.22 7.03
N GLU A 141 -13.23 -15.19 5.93
CA GLU A 141 -13.19 -16.19 4.86
C GLU A 141 -11.80 -16.31 4.23
N HIS A 142 -11.15 -15.17 3.98
CA HIS A 142 -9.81 -15.11 3.40
C HIS A 142 -8.69 -15.07 4.46
N ARG A 143 -9.03 -15.17 5.75
CA ARG A 143 -8.09 -15.03 6.89
C ARG A 143 -7.36 -13.67 6.90
N VAL A 144 -7.96 -12.62 6.35
CA VAL A 144 -7.37 -11.27 6.26
C VAL A 144 -7.85 -10.43 7.43
N TYR A 145 -6.93 -9.74 8.12
CA TYR A 145 -7.23 -8.80 9.21
C TYR A 145 -6.82 -7.36 8.91
N SER A 146 -5.80 -7.16 8.08
CA SER A 146 -5.45 -5.85 7.51
C SER A 146 -4.73 -6.03 6.18
N LEU A 147 -4.59 -4.94 5.42
CA LEU A 147 -3.95 -4.94 4.11
C LEU A 147 -2.56 -4.30 4.16
N SER A 148 -1.76 -4.58 3.15
CA SER A 148 -0.54 -3.82 2.83
C SER A 148 -0.69 -3.07 1.51
N HIS A 149 0.18 -2.10 1.23
CA HIS A 149 0.25 -1.39 -0.04
C HIS A 149 0.47 -2.36 -1.22
N THR A 150 1.16 -3.48 -1.01
CA THR A 150 1.44 -4.47 -2.05
C THR A 150 0.26 -5.39 -2.37
N SER A 151 -0.80 -5.33 -1.56
CA SER A 151 -1.98 -6.20 -1.68
C SER A 151 -3.14 -5.57 -2.47
N ILE A 152 -3.19 -4.23 -2.53
CA ILE A 152 -4.37 -3.48 -2.99
C ILE A 152 -4.86 -3.92 -4.36
N THR A 153 -3.95 -4.16 -5.30
CA THR A 153 -4.25 -4.46 -6.71
C THR A 153 -4.19 -5.94 -7.05
N THR A 154 -4.19 -6.83 -6.06
CA THR A 154 -4.04 -8.27 -6.27
C THR A 154 -5.31 -8.98 -5.80
N PRO A 155 -5.99 -9.77 -6.65
CA PRO A 155 -7.18 -10.52 -6.26
C PRO A 155 -6.85 -11.71 -5.34
N PRO A 156 -7.82 -12.19 -4.53
CA PRO A 156 -7.64 -13.38 -3.69
C PRO A 156 -7.40 -14.66 -4.50
N GLU A 157 -7.83 -14.73 -5.76
CA GLU A 157 -7.64 -15.85 -6.67
C GLU A 157 -6.31 -15.82 -7.42
N ASP A 158 -5.45 -14.81 -7.18
CA ASP A 158 -4.15 -14.71 -7.85
C ASP A 158 -3.31 -15.97 -7.59
N ALA A 159 -2.86 -16.62 -8.66
CA ALA A 159 -2.18 -17.91 -8.59
C ALA A 159 -0.83 -17.85 -7.83
N HIS A 160 -0.27 -16.66 -7.63
CA HIS A 160 1.01 -16.47 -6.97
C HIS A 160 0.87 -15.84 -5.58
N TYR A 161 0.06 -14.80 -5.44
CA TYR A 161 -0.07 -14.01 -4.21
C TYR A 161 -1.40 -14.17 -3.48
N GLY A 162 -2.37 -14.86 -4.08
CA GLY A 162 -3.72 -15.06 -3.54
C GLY A 162 -3.76 -15.97 -2.32
N LEU A 163 -4.97 -16.30 -1.87
CA LEU A 163 -5.21 -17.11 -0.67
C LEU A 163 -4.51 -18.47 -0.73
N ASP A 164 -4.62 -19.13 -1.88
CA ASP A 164 -4.01 -20.41 -2.24
C ASP A 164 -2.78 -20.23 -3.18
N GLY A 165 -2.19 -19.03 -3.17
CA GLY A 165 -1.06 -18.66 -4.00
C GLY A 165 0.23 -19.40 -3.63
N ARG A 166 1.18 -19.42 -4.57
CA ARG A 166 2.48 -20.09 -4.39
C ARG A 166 3.45 -19.36 -3.46
N TYR A 167 3.21 -18.08 -3.18
CA TYR A 167 4.13 -17.24 -2.43
C TYR A 167 3.42 -16.50 -1.30
N SER A 168 4.07 -16.48 -0.15
CA SER A 168 3.63 -15.77 1.05
C SER A 168 4.75 -14.88 1.56
N ILE A 169 4.40 -13.67 2.01
CA ILE A 169 5.40 -12.68 2.41
C ILE A 169 5.74 -12.87 3.90
N CYS A 170 6.73 -13.71 4.18
CA CYS A 170 7.11 -14.16 5.53
C CYS A 170 8.49 -13.71 6.01
N LEU A 171 9.28 -13.00 5.19
CA LEU A 171 10.69 -12.71 5.48
C LEU A 171 10.94 -11.84 6.72
N HIS A 172 9.92 -11.19 7.25
CA HIS A 172 10.01 -10.44 8.51
C HIS A 172 10.25 -11.35 9.73
N TYR A 173 10.05 -12.67 9.62
CA TYR A 173 10.46 -13.68 10.61
C TYR A 173 11.95 -14.07 10.52
N GLY A 174 12.70 -13.51 9.57
CA GLY A 174 14.07 -13.90 9.25
C GLY A 174 14.13 -15.14 8.35
N ALA A 175 14.92 -15.07 7.28
CA ALA A 175 15.04 -16.17 6.32
C ALA A 175 15.44 -17.48 7.02
N ASP A 176 14.79 -18.58 6.62
CA ASP A 176 15.05 -19.95 7.08
C ASP A 176 14.86 -20.23 8.58
N SER A 177 14.30 -19.29 9.33
CA SER A 177 13.90 -19.52 10.73
C SER A 177 12.74 -20.52 10.85
N ALA A 178 12.52 -21.08 12.03
CA ALA A 178 11.38 -21.96 12.27
C ALA A 178 10.03 -21.24 12.07
N ASP A 179 9.95 -19.97 12.47
CA ASP A 179 8.77 -19.13 12.29
C ASP A 179 8.54 -18.80 10.80
N PHE A 180 9.62 -18.52 10.06
CA PHE A 180 9.54 -18.34 8.60
C PHE A 180 9.01 -19.59 7.92
N ASN A 181 9.54 -20.76 8.24
CA ASN A 181 9.10 -22.02 7.64
C ASN A 181 7.65 -22.34 8.00
N THR A 182 7.21 -22.05 9.22
CA THR A 182 5.80 -22.19 9.62
C THR A 182 4.91 -21.24 8.82
N CYS A 183 5.30 -19.96 8.75
CA CYS A 183 4.58 -18.95 7.98
C CYS A 183 4.45 -19.32 6.50
N MET A 184 5.51 -19.85 5.87
CA MET A 184 5.50 -20.23 4.45
C MET A 184 4.65 -21.47 4.15
N ASN A 185 4.63 -22.46 5.06
CA ASN A 185 4.15 -23.80 4.73
C ASN A 185 2.88 -24.25 5.48
N ASP A 186 2.44 -23.54 6.52
CA ASP A 186 1.25 -23.94 7.30
C ASP A 186 0.11 -22.91 7.17
N ASP A 187 -0.81 -23.17 6.25
CA ASP A 187 -1.98 -22.31 6.03
C ASP A 187 -2.93 -22.27 7.23
N THR A 188 -2.99 -23.34 8.03
CA THR A 188 -3.91 -23.44 9.17
C THR A 188 -3.47 -22.56 10.34
N GLN A 189 -2.15 -22.36 10.46
CA GLN A 189 -1.50 -21.55 11.49
C GLN A 189 -1.22 -20.12 11.05
N THR A 190 -1.71 -19.70 9.87
CA THR A 190 -1.43 -18.36 9.33
C THR A 190 -2.68 -17.52 9.09
N VAL A 191 -2.48 -16.21 9.13
CA VAL A 191 -3.43 -15.16 8.76
C VAL A 191 -2.73 -14.11 7.92
N TYR A 192 -3.47 -13.30 7.18
CA TYR A 192 -2.93 -12.18 6.40
C TYR A 192 -3.14 -10.86 7.13
N GLY A 193 -2.11 -10.03 7.13
CA GLY A 193 -2.12 -8.76 7.86
C GLY A 193 -0.84 -7.97 7.65
N GLU A 194 -0.85 -6.67 7.94
CA GLU A 194 0.37 -5.87 7.99
C GLU A 194 1.13 -6.07 9.32
N ARG A 195 2.43 -5.75 9.32
CA ARG A 195 3.35 -5.97 10.44
C ARG A 195 2.95 -5.27 11.74
N ASN A 196 2.09 -4.26 11.70
CA ASN A 196 1.57 -3.59 12.89
C ASN A 196 0.53 -4.43 13.66
N LEU A 197 -0.07 -5.45 13.04
CA LEU A 197 -0.94 -6.41 13.72
C LEU A 197 -0.17 -7.41 14.59
N ILE A 198 1.15 -7.46 14.43
CA ILE A 198 2.00 -8.43 15.09
C ILE A 198 2.28 -7.97 16.52
N SER A 199 1.79 -8.71 17.51
CA SER A 199 2.29 -8.68 18.89
C SER A 199 3.11 -9.94 19.12
N GLU A 200 4.38 -9.81 19.49
CA GLU A 200 5.27 -10.97 19.75
C GLU A 200 5.37 -11.97 18.56
N GLY A 201 5.29 -11.48 17.33
CA GLY A 201 5.37 -12.34 16.14
C GLY A 201 4.04 -12.99 15.72
N ARG A 202 2.92 -12.75 16.42
CA ARG A 202 1.64 -13.42 16.14
C ARG A 202 0.43 -12.49 16.24
N TYR A 203 -0.68 -12.93 15.66
CA TYR A 203 -2.01 -12.35 15.85
C TYR A 203 -3.00 -13.47 16.19
N ASN A 204 -3.66 -13.39 17.34
CA ASN A 204 -4.53 -14.46 17.87
C ASN A 204 -3.86 -15.86 17.87
N GLY A 205 -2.56 -15.91 18.20
CA GLY A 205 -1.79 -17.15 18.26
C GLY A 205 -1.30 -17.70 16.91
N LYS A 206 -1.66 -17.05 15.79
CA LYS A 206 -1.27 -17.42 14.42
C LYS A 206 -0.15 -16.53 13.88
N TRP A 207 0.64 -17.06 12.94
CA TRP A 207 1.66 -16.31 12.22
C TRP A 207 1.00 -15.39 11.19
N VAL A 208 1.56 -14.20 11.01
CA VAL A 208 1.03 -13.20 10.10
C VAL A 208 1.85 -13.24 8.81
N ARG A 209 1.22 -13.58 7.70
CA ARG A 209 1.73 -13.34 6.36
C ARG A 209 1.47 -11.88 6.03
N ARG A 210 2.50 -11.14 5.58
CA ARG A 210 2.26 -9.77 5.16
C ARG A 210 1.25 -9.78 4.02
N GLY A 211 0.20 -8.96 4.13
CA GLY A 211 -0.91 -8.96 3.16
C GLY A 211 -0.42 -8.87 1.72
N SER A 212 -0.79 -9.84 0.88
CA SER A 212 -0.35 -9.98 -0.50
C SER A 212 -1.48 -9.85 -1.53
N PHE A 213 -2.74 -9.92 -1.08
CA PHE A 213 -3.95 -9.76 -1.87
C PHE A 213 -5.04 -8.98 -1.12
N ASN A 214 -6.00 -8.45 -1.86
CA ASN A 214 -7.12 -7.67 -1.37
C ASN A 214 -8.42 -8.46 -1.52
N PRO A 215 -9.08 -8.90 -0.42
CA PRO A 215 -10.34 -9.64 -0.50
C PRO A 215 -11.51 -8.79 -1.04
N HIS A 216 -11.31 -7.47 -1.17
CA HIS A 216 -12.27 -6.52 -1.75
C HIS A 216 -11.83 -6.06 -3.16
N TYR A 217 -11.02 -6.85 -3.86
CA TYR A 217 -10.49 -6.48 -5.18
C TYR A 217 -11.60 -6.22 -6.21
N GLU A 218 -12.64 -7.08 -6.25
CA GLU A 218 -13.76 -6.89 -7.16
C GLU A 218 -14.52 -5.59 -6.87
N GLN A 219 -14.86 -5.33 -5.60
CA GLN A 219 -15.45 -4.05 -5.18
C GLN A 219 -14.57 -2.87 -5.60
N MET A 220 -13.26 -2.93 -5.37
CA MET A 220 -12.34 -1.88 -5.79
C MET A 220 -12.41 -1.61 -7.29
N LEU A 221 -12.47 -2.66 -8.11
CA LEU A 221 -12.58 -2.54 -9.57
C LEU A 221 -13.91 -1.94 -10.00
N GLU A 222 -15.02 -2.35 -9.39
CA GLU A 222 -16.33 -1.75 -9.63
C GLU A 222 -16.32 -0.25 -9.35
N GLU A 223 -15.68 0.17 -8.26
CA GLU A 223 -15.57 1.58 -7.90
C GLU A 223 -14.65 2.37 -8.84
N VAL A 224 -13.61 1.73 -9.38
CA VAL A 224 -12.77 2.32 -10.44
C VAL A 224 -13.57 2.50 -11.73
N VAL A 225 -14.33 1.49 -12.15
CA VAL A 225 -15.16 1.57 -13.37
C VAL A 225 -16.23 2.64 -13.23
N GLY A 226 -16.96 2.66 -12.11
CA GLY A 226 -17.94 3.70 -11.81
C GLY A 226 -17.32 5.10 -11.82
N PHE A 227 -16.15 5.26 -11.20
CA PHE A 227 -15.42 6.53 -11.23
C PHE A 227 -15.05 6.97 -12.66
N ILE A 228 -14.63 6.05 -13.52
CA ILE A 228 -14.31 6.36 -14.92
C ILE A 228 -15.57 6.78 -15.67
N ASP A 229 -16.68 6.05 -15.51
CA ASP A 229 -17.93 6.32 -16.23
C ASP A 229 -18.57 7.66 -15.78
N ASP A 230 -18.49 8.01 -14.51
CA ASP A 230 -18.97 9.29 -13.97
C ASP A 230 -18.16 10.51 -14.44
N ASN A 231 -16.94 10.31 -14.95
CA ASN A 231 -16.00 11.36 -15.31
C ASN A 231 -15.58 11.33 -16.80
N ARG A 232 -16.33 10.63 -17.64
CA ARG A 232 -16.18 10.64 -19.11
C ARG A 232 -16.79 11.89 -19.77
#